data_AF-A0A4U5M3S4-F1
#
_entry.id   AF-A0A4U5M3S4-F1
#
_cell.length_a   1.000
_cell.length_b   1.000
_cell.length_c   1.000
_cell.angle_alpha   90.00
_cell.angle_beta   90.00
_cell.angle_gamma   90.00
#
_symmetry.space_group_name_H-M   'P 1'
#
loop_
_entity.id
_entity.type
_entity.pdbx_description
1 polymer ?
#
loop_
_entity_poly.entity_id
_entity_poly.type
_entity_poly.pdbx_seq_one_letter_code
_entity_poly.pdbx_strand_id
1 'polypeptide(L)'
;MGFDYEELVPKLRQAGMAASGLQLFVLFMESNSVGVAGVFFQFLLLLAEFGIFAFNLYNHVDSRKELHKAVRAQEPQEKAQHAALVGGAFVLAVLLHLCSSDLSSGLSTFLFTTADYVAMGVGFANLCIDVIEGAKGLTETKEA
;
A
#
# COMPACT_ATOMS: atom_id res chain seq x y z
N MET A 1 19.56 -0.90 -19.27
CA MET A 1 19.37 -1.89 -18.19
C MET A 1 17.88 -2.18 -18.13
N GLY A 2 17.48 -3.42 -18.36
CA GLY A 2 16.08 -3.82 -18.25
C GLY A 2 15.64 -3.77 -16.79
N PHE A 3 14.42 -3.30 -16.57
CA PHE A 3 13.78 -3.30 -15.26
C PHE A 3 13.37 -4.75 -14.90
N ASP A 4 13.83 -5.28 -13.77
CA ASP A 4 13.38 -6.58 -13.26
C ASP A 4 12.24 -6.39 -12.26
N TYR A 5 11.03 -6.68 -12.73
CA TYR A 5 9.80 -6.62 -11.93
C TYR A 5 9.85 -7.57 -10.73
N GLU A 6 10.41 -8.77 -10.91
CA GLU A 6 10.44 -9.82 -9.88
C GLU A 6 11.41 -9.46 -8.76
N GLU A 7 12.40 -8.62 -9.03
CA GLU A 7 13.33 -8.12 -8.01
C GLU A 7 12.83 -6.83 -7.34
N LEU A 8 12.29 -5.86 -8.09
CA LEU A 8 11.94 -4.55 -7.52
C LEU A 8 10.65 -4.57 -6.71
N VAL A 9 9.58 -5.21 -7.19
CA VAL A 9 8.26 -5.15 -6.54
C VAL A 9 8.30 -5.74 -5.12
N PRO A 10 8.97 -6.87 -4.85
CA PRO A 10 9.12 -7.35 -3.48
C PRO A 10 9.87 -6.38 -2.57
N LYS A 11 10.94 -5.74 -3.07
CA LYS A 11 11.71 -4.73 -2.31
C LYS A 11 10.86 -3.50 -1.97
N LEU A 12 10.06 -3.03 -2.92
CA LEU A 12 9.10 -1.95 -2.69
C LEU A 12 8.07 -2.36 -1.64
N ARG A 13 7.45 -3.54 -1.77
CA ARG A 13 6.48 -4.04 -0.76
C ARG A 13 7.09 -4.17 0.64
N GLN A 14 8.33 -4.63 0.75
CA GLN A 14 9.08 -4.67 2.02
C GLN A 14 9.30 -3.27 2.60
N ALA A 15 9.70 -2.30 1.77
CA ALA A 15 9.87 -0.92 2.21
C ALA A 15 8.56 -0.30 2.69
N GLY A 16 7.45 -0.53 1.98
CA GLY A 16 6.11 -0.11 2.38
C GLY A 16 5.69 -0.73 3.71
N MET A 17 5.88 -2.04 3.86
CA MET A 17 5.60 -2.76 5.10
C MET A 17 6.41 -2.21 6.29
N ALA A 18 7.70 -1.91 6.08
CA ALA A 18 8.54 -1.31 7.12
C ALA A 18 8.08 0.11 7.49
N ALA A 19 7.66 0.90 6.51
CA ALA A 19 7.13 2.25 6.72
C ALA A 19 5.82 2.21 7.52
N SER A 20 4.82 1.43 7.08
CA SER A 20 3.55 1.27 7.82
C SER A 20 3.77 0.67 9.22
N GLY A 21 4.74 -0.25 9.36
CA GLY A 21 5.14 -0.80 10.66
C GLY A 21 5.72 0.26 11.61
N LEU A 22 6.56 1.17 11.09
CA LEU A 22 7.09 2.29 11.87
C LEU A 22 5.98 3.25 12.29
N GLN A 23 5.02 3.56 11.40
CA GLN A 23 3.86 4.38 11.74
C GLN A 23 3.00 3.74 12.83
N LEU A 24 2.74 2.42 12.75
CA LEU A 24 2.03 1.67 13.79
C LEU A 24 2.75 1.75 15.14
N PHE A 25 4.08 1.59 15.13
CA PHE A 25 4.89 1.68 16.35
C PHE A 25 4.81 3.08 16.97
N VAL A 26 4.95 4.14 16.16
CA VAL A 26 4.86 5.52 16.65
C VAL A 26 3.46 5.82 17.20
N LEU A 27 2.41 5.39 16.49
CA LEU A 27 1.02 5.59 16.93
C LEU A 27 0.74 4.84 18.24
N PHE A 28 1.31 3.64 18.42
CA PHE A 28 1.22 2.90 19.68
C PHE A 28 1.89 3.64 20.84
N MET A 29 3.07 4.21 20.61
CA MET A 29 3.80 4.99 21.62
C MET A 29 3.06 6.28 22.03
N GLU A 30 2.37 6.92 21.08
CA GLU A 30 1.62 8.17 21.29
C GLU A 30 0.14 7.94 21.68
N SER A 31 -0.29 6.68 21.81
CA SER A 31 -1.70 6.32 22.03
C SER A 31 -2.33 6.93 23.30
N ASN A 32 -1.52 7.20 24.32
CA ASN A 32 -1.97 7.85 25.56
C ASN A 32 -2.22 9.36 25.40
N SER A 33 -1.64 10.00 24.38
CA SER A 33 -1.65 11.46 24.20
C SER A 33 -2.71 11.95 23.20
N VAL A 34 -3.02 11.14 22.17
CA VAL A 34 -3.78 11.58 20.98
C VAL A 34 -5.29 11.31 21.09
N GLY A 35 -5.73 10.58 22.13
CA GLY A 35 -7.13 10.25 22.35
C GLY A 35 -7.62 9.03 21.55
N VAL A 36 -8.43 8.19 22.19
CA VAL A 36 -8.73 6.81 21.74
C VAL A 36 -9.43 6.75 20.37
N ALA A 37 -10.32 7.69 20.06
CA ALA A 37 -11.14 7.63 18.84
C ALA A 37 -10.36 7.94 17.55
N GLY A 38 -9.44 8.91 17.58
CA GLY A 38 -8.60 9.26 16.42
C GLY A 38 -7.50 8.22 16.18
N VAL A 39 -6.90 7.73 17.26
CA VAL A 39 -5.88 6.66 17.22
C VAL A 39 -6.45 5.35 16.66
N PHE A 40 -7.67 4.97 17.06
CA PHE A 40 -8.26 3.70 16.62
C PHE A 40 -8.50 3.66 15.11
N PHE A 41 -8.99 4.75 14.52
CA PHE A 41 -9.23 4.81 13.07
C PHE A 41 -7.93 4.72 12.27
N GLN A 42 -6.90 5.49 12.64
CA GLN A 42 -5.59 5.43 12.01
C GLN A 42 -4.93 4.06 12.18
N PHE A 43 -5.08 3.45 13.36
CA PHE A 43 -4.55 2.12 13.62
C PHE A 43 -5.16 1.08 12.69
N LEU A 44 -6.49 1.13 12.46
CA LEU A 44 -7.16 0.21 11.53
C LEU A 44 -6.69 0.41 10.08
N LEU A 45 -6.55 1.66 9.64
CA LEU A 45 -6.07 1.96 8.29
C LEU A 45 -4.62 1.50 8.09
N LEU A 46 -3.74 1.78 9.05
CA LEU A 46 -2.35 1.33 9.04
C LEU A 46 -2.24 -0.20 9.07
N LEU A 47 -3.08 -0.86 9.86
CA LEU A 47 -3.11 -2.32 9.92
C LEU A 47 -3.59 -2.92 8.58
N ALA A 48 -4.57 -2.29 7.94
CA ALA A 48 -5.02 -2.69 6.61
C ALA A 48 -3.92 -2.49 5.56
N GLU A 49 -3.23 -1.35 5.57
CA GLU A 49 -2.13 -1.05 4.65
C GLU A 49 -0.97 -2.03 4.82
N PHE A 50 -0.51 -2.20 6.07
CA PHE A 50 0.48 -3.21 6.44
C PHE A 50 0.04 -4.61 6.00
N GLY A 51 -1.24 -4.94 6.23
CA GLY A 51 -1.84 -6.21 5.84
C GLY A 51 -1.79 -6.45 4.33
N ILE A 52 -2.07 -5.44 3.50
CA ILE A 52 -1.97 -5.55 2.04
C ILE A 52 -0.51 -5.80 1.63
N PHE A 53 0.45 -5.02 2.15
CA PHE A 53 1.86 -5.22 1.83
C PHE A 53 2.36 -6.61 2.26
N ALA A 54 2.04 -7.02 3.48
CA ALA A 54 2.43 -8.31 4.03
C ALA A 54 1.79 -9.48 3.27
N PHE A 55 0.48 -9.40 2.97
CA PHE A 55 -0.24 -10.43 2.23
C PHE A 55 0.31 -10.58 0.81
N ASN A 56 0.55 -9.46 0.13
CA ASN A 56 1.08 -9.46 -1.23
C ASN A 56 2.52 -9.99 -1.29
N LEU A 57 3.33 -9.68 -0.28
CA LEU A 57 4.70 -10.18 -0.16
C LEU A 57 4.72 -11.67 0.17
N TYR A 58 3.97 -12.10 1.19
CA TYR A 58 3.95 -13.49 1.68
C TYR A 58 3.38 -14.47 0.65
N ASN A 59 2.31 -14.09 -0.06
CA ASN A 59 1.69 -14.94 -1.07
C ASN A 59 2.30 -14.77 -2.47
N HIS A 60 3.40 -14.00 -2.60
CA HIS A 60 4.04 -13.72 -3.89
C HIS A 60 3.02 -13.26 -4.96
N VAL A 61 2.11 -12.36 -4.60
CA VAL A 61 1.01 -11.92 -5.47
C VAL A 61 1.58 -11.23 -6.71
N ASP A 62 1.23 -11.73 -7.90
CA ASP A 62 1.56 -11.09 -9.17
C ASP A 62 0.49 -10.06 -9.53
N SER A 63 0.72 -8.80 -9.17
CA SER A 63 -0.21 -7.69 -9.39
C SER A 63 -0.61 -7.51 -10.86
N ARG A 64 0.22 -7.93 -11.82
CA ARG A 64 -0.12 -7.87 -13.26
C ARG A 64 -1.33 -8.75 -13.56
N LYS A 65 -1.34 -9.97 -13.01
CA LYS A 65 -2.46 -10.92 -13.14
C LYS A 65 -3.69 -10.42 -12.40
N GLU A 66 -3.49 -9.84 -11.22
CA GLU A 66 -4.60 -9.25 -10.45
C GLU A 66 -5.22 -8.06 -11.20
N LEU A 67 -4.43 -7.23 -11.87
CA LEU A 67 -4.96 -6.17 -12.74
C LEU A 67 -5.78 -6.75 -13.90
N HIS A 68 -5.31 -7.82 -14.56
CA HIS A 68 -6.07 -8.49 -15.62
C HIS A 68 -7.41 -9.02 -15.10
N LYS A 69 -7.42 -9.65 -13.91
CA LYS A 69 -8.64 -10.12 -13.27
C LYS A 69 -9.57 -8.96 -12.92
N ALA A 70 -9.05 -7.86 -12.36
CA ALA A 70 -9.85 -6.67 -12.05
C ALA A 70 -10.51 -6.06 -13.29
N VAL A 71 -9.84 -6.06 -14.45
CA VAL A 71 -10.39 -5.54 -15.70
C VAL A 71 -11.45 -6.48 -16.29
N ARG A 72 -11.28 -7.80 -16.14
CA ARG A 72 -12.17 -8.82 -16.74
C ARG A 72 -13.32 -9.27 -15.83
N ALA A 73 -13.22 -9.03 -14.52
CA ALA A 73 -14.25 -9.40 -13.54
C ALA A 73 -15.58 -8.72 -13.87
N GLN A 74 -16.65 -9.51 -13.90
CA GLN A 74 -18.00 -9.02 -14.13
C GLN A 74 -18.68 -8.58 -12.83
N GLU A 75 -18.35 -9.22 -11.71
CA GLU A 75 -18.90 -8.89 -10.41
C GLU A 75 -18.14 -7.73 -9.75
N PRO A 76 -18.85 -6.70 -9.22
CA PRO A 76 -18.20 -5.55 -8.57
C PRO A 76 -17.34 -5.93 -7.37
N GLN A 77 -17.72 -6.97 -6.62
CA GLN A 77 -17.00 -7.40 -5.43
C GLN A 77 -15.65 -8.04 -5.78
N GLU A 78 -15.62 -8.94 -6.76
CA GLU A 78 -14.40 -9.55 -7.27
C GLU A 78 -13.46 -8.49 -7.87
N LYS A 79 -14.02 -7.54 -8.63
CA LYS A 79 -13.28 -6.40 -9.17
C LYS A 79 -12.62 -5.55 -8.09
N ALA A 80 -13.34 -5.25 -7.01
CA ALA A 80 -12.82 -4.47 -5.89
C ALA A 80 -11.70 -5.22 -5.14
N GLN A 81 -11.83 -6.53 -4.94
CA GLN A 81 -10.78 -7.34 -4.30
C GLN A 81 -9.48 -7.31 -5.10
N HIS A 82 -9.54 -7.55 -6.40
CA HIS A 82 -8.36 -7.50 -7.26
C HIS A 82 -7.76 -6.09 -7.36
N ALA A 83 -8.62 -5.06 -7.45
CA ALA A 83 -8.16 -3.67 -7.44
C ALA A 83 -7.46 -3.28 -6.11
N ALA A 84 -7.94 -3.80 -4.99
CA ALA A 84 -7.31 -3.58 -3.68
C ALA A 84 -5.91 -4.22 -3.59
N LEU A 85 -5.71 -5.39 -4.20
CA LEU A 85 -4.38 -6.04 -4.23
C LEU A 85 -3.37 -5.28 -5.11
N VAL A 86 -3.84 -4.52 -6.10
CA VAL A 86 -2.98 -3.71 -6.99
C VAL A 86 -2.72 -2.31 -6.43
N GLY A 87 -3.77 -1.59 -6.04
CA GLY A 87 -3.70 -0.17 -5.68
C GLY A 87 -4.17 0.16 -4.26
N GLY A 88 -4.65 -0.82 -3.49
CA GLY A 88 -5.23 -0.59 -2.18
C GLY A 88 -4.25 0.01 -1.19
N ALA A 89 -2.98 -0.43 -1.19
CA ALA A 89 -1.95 0.12 -0.33
C ALA A 89 -1.73 1.63 -0.59
N PHE A 90 -1.67 2.06 -1.85
CA PHE A 90 -1.54 3.48 -2.19
C PHE A 90 -2.76 4.30 -1.75
N VAL A 91 -3.97 3.78 -1.99
CA VAL A 91 -5.20 4.47 -1.56
C VAL A 91 -5.23 4.62 -0.03
N LEU A 92 -4.85 3.58 0.70
CA LEU A 92 -4.75 3.62 2.16
C LEU A 92 -3.68 4.60 2.63
N ALA A 93 -2.50 4.63 2.01
CA ALA A 93 -1.45 5.60 2.31
C ALA A 93 -1.94 7.05 2.16
N VAL A 94 -2.65 7.35 1.06
CA VAL A 94 -3.23 8.69 0.84
C VAL A 94 -4.29 9.01 1.89
N LEU A 95 -5.16 8.06 2.23
CA LEU A 95 -6.18 8.26 3.27
C LEU A 95 -5.55 8.48 4.64
N LEU A 96 -4.47 7.77 4.96
CA LEU A 96 -3.71 7.94 6.19
C LEU A 96 -3.06 9.32 6.29
N HIS A 97 -2.42 9.77 5.21
CA HIS A 97 -1.85 11.11 5.11
C HIS A 97 -2.90 12.20 5.37
N LEU A 98 -4.07 12.07 4.76
CA LEU A 98 -5.16 13.05 4.91
C LEU A 98 -5.82 13.01 6.29
N CYS A 99 -5.77 11.86 6.97
CA CYS A 99 -6.42 11.66 8.26
C CYS A 99 -5.43 11.66 9.43
N SER A 100 -4.15 12.00 9.24
CA SER A 100 -3.13 11.89 10.28
C SER A 100 -3.42 12.83 11.46
N SER A 101 -3.29 12.32 12.68
CA SER A 101 -3.52 13.09 13.90
C SER A 101 -2.27 13.87 14.25
N ASP A 102 -2.46 15.04 14.85
CA ASP A 102 -1.36 15.77 15.46
C ASP A 102 -0.77 14.94 16.60
N LEU A 103 0.50 14.55 16.46
CA LEU A 103 1.25 13.82 17.49
C LEU A 103 1.85 14.82 18.49
N SER A 104 1.98 14.41 19.75
CA SER A 104 2.39 15.32 20.82
C SER A 104 3.89 15.65 20.80
N SER A 105 4.71 14.75 20.26
CA SER A 105 6.17 14.88 20.18
C SER A 105 6.63 15.22 18.76
N GLY A 106 7.60 16.15 18.65
CA GLY A 106 8.23 16.50 17.37
C GLY A 106 8.99 15.34 16.73
N LEU A 107 9.60 14.45 17.53
CA LEU A 107 10.27 13.25 17.02
C LEU A 107 9.25 12.24 16.47
N SER A 108 8.15 12.03 17.19
CA SER A 108 7.07 11.14 16.77
C SER A 108 6.43 11.65 15.47
N THR A 109 6.17 12.95 15.40
CA THR A 109 5.70 13.61 14.17
C THR A 109 6.66 13.40 13.01
N PHE A 110 7.96 13.66 13.22
CA PHE A 110 8.97 13.47 12.17
C PHE A 110 9.02 12.02 11.65
N LEU A 111 9.06 11.03 12.55
CA LEU A 111 9.10 9.61 12.18
C LEU A 111 7.83 9.18 11.46
N PHE A 112 6.67 9.58 11.99
CA PHE A 112 5.37 9.24 11.40
C PHE A 112 5.23 9.84 10.00
N THR A 113 5.49 11.13 9.84
CA THR A 113 5.37 11.83 8.55
C THR A 113 6.41 11.34 7.53
N THR A 114 7.63 11.04 7.96
CA THR A 114 8.65 10.48 7.05
C THR A 114 8.23 9.10 6.55
N ALA A 115 7.77 8.24 7.46
CA ALA A 115 7.26 6.92 7.10
C ALA A 115 6.02 7.02 6.19
N ASP A 116 5.15 7.99 6.43
CA ASP A 116 3.97 8.26 5.61
C ASP A 116 4.32 8.59 4.15
N TYR A 117 5.27 9.51 3.94
CA TYR A 117 5.74 9.83 2.60
C TYR A 117 6.43 8.65 1.90
N VAL A 118 7.16 7.81 2.66
CA VAL A 118 7.76 6.58 2.12
C VAL A 118 6.67 5.60 1.70
N ALA A 119 5.66 5.37 2.54
CA ALA A 119 4.54 4.48 2.25
C ALA A 119 3.77 4.96 1.01
N MET A 120 3.46 6.25 0.92
CA MET A 120 2.84 6.86 -0.26
C MET A 120 3.70 6.69 -1.52
N GLY A 121 5.00 7.02 -1.45
CA GLY A 121 5.90 6.93 -2.58
C GLY A 121 6.07 5.50 -3.09
N VAL A 122 6.22 4.54 -2.19
CA VAL A 122 6.28 3.11 -2.49
C VAL A 122 4.97 2.59 -3.07
N GLY A 123 3.84 2.96 -2.46
CA GLY A 123 2.51 2.57 -2.94
C GLY A 123 2.25 3.10 -4.34
N PHE A 124 2.59 4.37 -4.61
CA PHE A 124 2.49 4.98 -5.93
C PHE A 124 3.39 4.28 -6.95
N ALA A 125 4.66 4.03 -6.60
CA ALA A 125 5.60 3.34 -7.48
C ALA A 125 5.12 1.93 -7.83
N ASN A 126 4.68 1.15 -6.85
CA ASN A 126 4.09 -0.18 -7.06
C ASN A 126 2.88 -0.10 -8.00
N LEU A 127 1.93 0.80 -7.73
CA LEU A 127 0.75 0.97 -8.57
C LEU A 127 1.13 1.30 -10.02
N CYS A 128 2.06 2.24 -10.24
CA CYS A 128 2.52 2.59 -11.58
C CYS A 128 3.18 1.41 -12.30
N ILE A 129 4.07 0.68 -11.63
CA ILE A 129 4.75 -0.48 -12.19
C ILE A 129 3.72 -1.56 -12.55
N ASP A 130 2.80 -1.87 -11.64
CA ASP A 130 1.78 -2.90 -11.81
C ASP A 130 0.82 -2.57 -12.97
N VAL A 131 0.43 -1.30 -13.11
CA VAL A 131 -0.42 -0.83 -14.21
C VAL A 131 0.33 -0.87 -15.55
N ILE A 132 1.58 -0.41 -15.60
CA ILE A 132 2.38 -0.40 -16.85
C ILE A 132 2.65 -1.84 -17.32
N GLU A 133 3.16 -2.70 -16.44
CA GLU A 133 3.48 -4.09 -16.77
C GLU A 133 2.22 -4.93 -17.01
N GLY A 134 1.14 -4.68 -16.25
CA GLY A 134 -0.15 -5.30 -16.49
C GLY A 134 -0.77 -4.87 -17.83
N ALA A 135 -0.67 -3.59 -18.20
CA ALA A 135 -1.17 -3.10 -19.48
C ALA A 135 -0.43 -3.69 -20.69
N LYS A 136 0.91 -3.86 -20.61
CA LYS A 136 1.69 -4.54 -21.66
C LYS A 136 1.15 -5.96 -21.93
N GLY A 137 0.87 -6.73 -20.89
CA GLY A 137 0.30 -8.07 -21.03
C GLY A 137 -1.13 -8.08 -21.61
N LEU A 138 -1.91 -6.99 -21.47
CA LEU A 138 -3.24 -6.87 -22.09
C LEU A 138 -3.17 -6.58 -23.58
N THR A 139 -2.18 -5.83 -24.03
CA THR A 139 -1.97 -5.54 -25.46
C THR A 139 -1.48 -6.78 -26.22
N GLU A 140 -0.55 -7.54 -25.65
CA GLU A 140 -0.01 -8.75 -26.30
C GLU A 140 -1.04 -9.88 -26.43
N THR A 141 -1.99 -9.99 -25.50
CA THR A 141 -3.06 -11.00 -25.56
C THR A 141 -4.22 -10.66 -26.48
N LYS A 142 -4.27 -9.43 -27.03
CA LYS A 142 -5.28 -9.03 -28.03
C LYS A 142 -4.82 -9.24 -29.48
N GLU A 143 -3.52 -9.45 -29.70
CA GLU A 143 -2.94 -9.66 -31.03
C GLU A 143 -2.77 -11.14 -31.41
N ALA A 144 -3.18 -12.07 -30.53
CA ALA A 144 -3.17 -13.52 -30.75
C ALA A 144 -4.60 -14.07 -30.87
#